data_AF-A0A524CBA1-F1
#
_entry.id   AF-A0A524CBA1-F1
#
_cell.length_a   1.000
_cell.length_b   1.000
_cell.length_c   1.000
_cell.angle_alpha   90.00
_cell.angle_beta   90.00
_cell.angle_gamma   90.00
#
_symmetry.space_group_name_H-M   'P 1'
#
loop_
_entity.id
_entity.type
_entity.pdbx_description
1 polymer ?
#
loop_
_entity_poly.entity_id
_entity_poly.type
_entity_poly.pdbx_seq_one_letter_code
_entity_poly.pdbx_strand_id
1 'polypeptide(L)' 'MDYVCARCGKSVSRKELNALPGIKCSHCGYRILYKKRPEVIKRLKVQ' A
#
# COMPACT_ATOMS: atom_id res chain seq x y z
N MET A 1 -3.75 -4.38 -6.02
CA MET A 1 -3.76 -3.64 -4.74
C MET A 1 -2.35 -3.21 -4.50
N ASP A 2 -2.22 -1.91 -4.43
CA ASP A 2 -0.97 -1.25 -4.16
C ASP A 2 -0.99 -0.87 -2.68
N TYR A 3 0.19 -0.91 -2.09
CA TYR A 3 0.41 -0.49 -0.72
C TYR A 3 1.09 0.86 -0.73
N VAL A 4 0.72 1.74 0.16
CA VAL A 4 1.36 3.05 0.33
C VAL A 4 2.25 2.97 1.55
N CYS A 5 3.53 3.31 1.41
CA CYS A 5 4.40 3.39 2.56
C CYS A 5 4.05 4.60 3.44
N ALA A 6 3.96 4.38 4.75
CA ALA A 6 3.66 5.42 5.72
C ALA A 6 4.71 6.56 5.74
N ARG A 7 5.95 6.28 5.39
CA ARG A 7 7.07 7.24 5.49
C ARG A 7 7.39 7.94 4.16
N CYS A 8 7.44 7.21 3.05
CA CYS A 8 7.81 7.78 1.75
C CYS A 8 6.62 8.03 0.81
N GLY A 9 5.40 7.62 1.18
CA GLY A 9 4.20 7.81 0.36
C GLY A 9 4.19 7.05 -0.96
N LYS A 10 5.24 6.30 -1.29
CA LYS A 10 5.34 5.55 -2.54
C LYS A 10 4.40 4.35 -2.56
N SER A 11 3.80 4.11 -3.72
CA SER A 11 3.02 2.92 -4.01
C SER A 11 3.95 1.74 -4.29
N VAL A 12 3.87 0.72 -3.44
CA VAL A 12 4.60 -0.55 -3.53
C VAL A 12 3.62 -1.63 -3.99
N SER A 13 3.98 -2.39 -5.01
CA SER A 13 3.15 -3.49 -5.50
C SER A 13 3.33 -4.76 -4.64
N ARG A 14 2.35 -5.67 -4.68
CA ARG A 14 2.46 -6.99 -4.02
C ARG A 14 3.66 -7.81 -4.48
N LYS A 15 4.09 -7.63 -5.73
CA LYS A 15 5.23 -8.36 -6.29
C LYS A 15 6.54 -7.96 -5.60
N GLU A 16 6.70 -6.67 -5.32
CA GLU A 16 7.89 -6.14 -4.61
C GLU A 16 7.94 -6.59 -3.14
N LEU A 17 6.78 -6.78 -2.51
CA LEU A 17 6.67 -7.29 -1.14
C LEU A 17 7.02 -8.77 -1.01
N ASN A 18 6.75 -9.57 -2.04
CA ASN A 18 7.05 -11.00 -2.06
C ASN A 18 8.51 -11.29 -2.46
N ALA A 19 9.21 -10.32 -3.05
CA ALA A 19 10.59 -10.48 -3.52
C ALA A 19 11.62 -10.45 -2.36
N LEU A 20 11.25 -9.91 -1.20
CA LEU A 20 12.09 -9.86 -0.01
C LEU A 20 11.44 -10.68 1.11
N PRO A 21 12.22 -11.40 1.94
CA PRO A 21 11.69 -12.04 3.13
C PRO A 21 11.26 -10.96 4.14
N GLY A 22 9.97 -10.63 4.13
CA GLY A 22 9.31 -9.73 5.07
C GLY A 22 8.65 -8.51 4.44
N ILE A 23 7.73 -7.90 5.19
CA ILE A 23 6.99 -6.69 4.78
C ILE A 23 7.91 -5.48 4.97
N LYS A 24 8.65 -5.11 3.93
CA LYS A 24 9.52 -3.93 3.90
C LYS A 24 9.22 -3.11 2.64
N CYS A 25 9.22 -1.79 2.77
CA CYS A 25 9.17 -0.90 1.62
C CYS A 25 10.49 -0.99 0.83
N SER A 26 10.40 -1.26 -0.47
CA SER A 26 11.52 -1.37 -1.42
C SER A 26 12.42 -0.14 -1.46
N HIS A 27 11.92 1.04 -1.08
CA HIS A 27 12.65 2.30 -1.17
C HIS A 27 13.23 2.83 0.13
N CYS A 28 12.65 2.50 1.28
CA CYS A 28 13.07 3.09 2.57
C CYS A 28 13.26 2.07 3.69
N GLY A 29 13.04 0.78 3.42
CA GLY A 29 13.17 -0.30 4.42
C GLY A 29 12.13 -0.25 5.55
N TYR A 30 11.21 0.72 5.52
CA TYR A 30 10.17 0.89 6.53
C TYR A 30 9.14 -0.24 6.46
N ARG A 31 8.63 -0.68 7.62
CA ARG A 31 7.80 -1.89 7.73
C ARG A 31 6.30 -1.63 7.73
N ILE A 32 5.88 -0.37 7.86
CA ILE A 32 4.47 0.01 7.93
C ILE A 32 4.00 0.45 6.54
N LEU A 33 3.00 -0.28 6.02
CA LEU A 33 2.38 -0.06 4.72
C LEU A 33 0.85 -0.01 4.88
N TYR A 34 0.21 0.98 4.26
CA TYR A 34 -1.24 1.11 4.20
C TYR A 34 -1.78 0.54 2.89
N LYS A 35 -2.97 -0.06 2.90
CA LYS A 35 -3.62 -0.49 1.65
C LYS A 35 -4.18 0.75 0.94
N LYS A 36 -3.86 0.92 -0.35
CA LYS A 36 -4.47 1.97 -1.17
C LYS A 36 -5.98 1.71 -1.28
N ARG A 37 -6.77 2.79 -1.23
CA ARG A 37 -8.21 2.74 -1.47
C ARG A 37 -8.47 2.06 -2.83
N PRO A 38 -9.34 1.05 -2.91
CA PRO A 38 -9.71 0.46 -4.20
C PRO A 38 -10.41 1.49 -5.08
N GLU A 39 -10.22 1.39 -6.39
CA GLU A 39 -10.82 2.30 -7.39
C GLU A 39 -12.33 2.08 -7.59
N VAL A 40 -12.89 1.07 -6.90
CA VAL A 40 -14.32 0.79 -6.92
C VAL A 40 -15.09 1.96 -6.30
N ILE A 41 -15.99 2.55 -7.10
CA ILE A 41 -16.86 3.65 -6.67
C ILE A 41 -17.81 3.14 -5.59
N LYS A 42 -17.67 3.70 -4.38
CA LYS A 42 -18.62 3.46 -3.28
C LYS A 42 -19.74 4.48 -3.37
N ARG A 43 -20.99 4.02 -3.58
CA ARG A 43 -22.18 4.86 -3.47
C ARG A 43 -22.57 4.96 -2.00
N LEU A 44 -22.52 6.17 -1.43
CA LEU A 44 -22.90 6.45 -0.05
C LEU A 44 -24.24 7.19 -0.07
N LYS A 45 -25.20 6.77 0.77
CA LYS A 45 -26.42 7.55 1.02
C LYS A 45 -26.05 8.64 2.03
N VAL A 46 -26.45 9.88 1.74
CA VAL A 46 -26.34 11.00 2.69
C VAL A 46 -27.58 10.96 3.58
N GLN A 47 -27.40 11.12 4.89
CA GLN A 47 -28.47 11.14 5.89
C GLN A 47 -28.80 12.58 6.26
#